data_AF-A0A218V0Z6-F1
#
_entry.id   AF-A0A218V0Z6-F1
#
_cell.length_a   1.000
_cell.length_b   1.000
_cell.length_c   1.000
_cell.angle_alpha   90.00
_cell.angle_beta   90.00
_cell.angle_gamma   90.00
#
_symmetry.space_group_name_H-M   'P 1'
#
loop_
_entity.id
_entity.type
_entity.pdbx_description
1 polymer ?
#
loop_
_entity_poly.entity_id
_entity_poly.type
_entity_poly.pdbx_seq_one_letter_code
_entity_poly.pdbx_strand_id
1 'polypeptide(L)'
;MSAAHAPNSAAHLAIKSMVLPDGNNDLLAIMKILGGNFEYPPDEDSWSDMVLTFREDVRILQTSSFEKTDMNTPFSCDITYFSGSDDKIFDTKGWQELTSGDTSFYELPGGHLYLLKPSNESFLIKHITRTIENANQ
;
A
#
# COMPACT_ATOMS: atom_id res chain seq x y z
N MET A 1 -0.29 5.49 -2.54
CA MET A 1 0.89 4.71 -2.98
C MET A 1 0.96 3.35 -2.26
N SER A 2 -0.13 2.58 -2.26
CA SER A 2 -0.20 1.15 -1.95
C SER A 2 -0.21 0.33 -3.24
N ALA A 3 0.92 0.27 -3.93
CA ALA A 3 1.19 -0.94 -4.69
C ALA A 3 1.85 -1.91 -3.70
N ALA A 4 1.61 -3.22 -3.83
CA ALA A 4 2.11 -4.25 -2.91
C ALA A 4 3.64 -4.46 -3.06
N HIS A 5 4.40 -3.38 -2.97
CA HIS A 5 5.84 -3.36 -3.02
C HIS A 5 6.41 -3.75 -1.68
N ALA A 6 7.39 -4.63 -1.69
CA ALA A 6 8.17 -4.88 -0.50
C ALA A 6 8.88 -3.59 -0.05
N PRO A 7 9.03 -3.34 1.27
CA PRO A 7 9.69 -2.15 1.81
C PRO A 7 11.09 -1.87 1.27
N ASN A 8 11.86 -2.90 0.92
CA ASN A 8 13.21 -2.82 0.38
C ASN A 8 13.28 -2.87 -1.17
N SER A 9 12.12 -2.83 -1.84
CA SER A 9 12.04 -2.91 -3.30
C SER A 9 12.56 -1.64 -3.99
N ALA A 10 13.01 -1.79 -5.24
CA ALA A 10 13.34 -0.66 -6.10
C ALA A 10 12.12 0.27 -6.33
N ALA A 11 10.90 -0.28 -6.28
CA ALA A 11 9.69 0.50 -6.42
C ALA A 11 9.42 1.40 -5.19
N HIS A 12 9.78 0.96 -3.98
CA HIS A 12 9.76 1.82 -2.81
C HIS A 12 10.79 2.97 -2.92
N LEU A 13 11.97 2.72 -3.49
CA LEU A 13 12.95 3.79 -3.75
C LEU A 13 12.42 4.87 -4.69
N ALA A 14 11.52 4.54 -5.62
CA ALA A 14 10.88 5.53 -6.50
C ALA A 14 9.96 6.51 -5.73
N ILE A 15 9.43 6.12 -4.56
CA ILE A 15 8.67 7.03 -3.69
C ILE A 15 9.60 8.09 -3.12
N LYS A 16 10.84 7.71 -2.75
CA LYS A 16 11.84 8.66 -2.22
C LYS A 16 12.21 9.76 -3.20
N SER A 17 12.21 9.46 -4.49
CA SER A 17 12.48 10.42 -5.56
C SER A 17 11.23 11.11 -6.10
N MET A 18 10.04 10.81 -5.56
CA MET A 18 8.81 11.45 -5.99
C MET A 18 8.82 12.93 -5.61
N VAL A 19 8.67 13.82 -6.58
CA VAL A 19 8.49 15.25 -6.31
C VAL A 19 6.99 15.49 -6.17
N LEU A 20 6.55 15.85 -4.96
CA LEU A 20 5.18 16.32 -4.78
C LEU A 20 5.07 17.79 -5.23
N PRO A 21 3.97 18.18 -5.90
CA PRO A 21 3.69 19.59 -6.16
C PRO A 21 3.63 20.40 -4.87
N ASP A 22 4.05 21.66 -4.90
CA ASP A 22 3.90 22.58 -3.76
C ASP A 22 2.46 23.05 -3.59
N GLY A 23 1.69 23.14 -4.68
CA GLY A 23 0.30 23.57 -4.68
C GLY A 23 -0.67 22.47 -4.24
N ASN A 24 -1.60 22.81 -3.34
CA ASN A 24 -2.63 21.88 -2.86
C ASN A 24 -3.56 21.39 -3.99
N ASN A 25 -3.87 22.24 -4.97
CA ASN A 25 -4.74 21.88 -6.10
C ASN A 25 -4.12 20.82 -7.02
N ASP A 26 -2.80 20.89 -7.23
CA ASP A 26 -2.08 19.92 -8.06
C ASP A 26 -1.95 18.58 -7.33
N LEU A 27 -1.69 18.63 -6.01
CA LEU A 27 -1.66 17.43 -5.17
C LEU A 27 -3.03 16.75 -5.10
N LEU A 28 -4.09 17.55 -5.01
CA LEU A 28 -5.47 17.09 -5.09
C LEU A 28 -5.78 16.39 -6.42
N ALA A 29 -5.30 16.94 -7.55
CA ALA A 29 -5.47 16.32 -8.85
C ALA A 29 -4.75 14.95 -8.92
N ILE A 30 -3.55 14.85 -8.35
CA ILE A 30 -2.83 13.57 -8.23
C ILE A 30 -3.62 12.59 -7.37
N MET A 31 -4.15 13.02 -6.23
CA MET A 31 -4.96 12.17 -5.35
C MET A 31 -6.22 11.67 -6.06
N LYS A 32 -6.89 12.51 -6.86
CA LYS A 32 -8.05 12.13 -7.69
C LYS A 32 -7.69 11.08 -8.76
N ILE A 33 -6.52 11.21 -9.39
CA ILE A 33 -6.02 10.21 -10.34
C ILE A 33 -5.72 8.89 -9.62
N LEU A 34 -5.07 8.95 -8.46
CA LEU A 34 -4.70 7.76 -7.67
C LEU A 34 -5.90 7.08 -7.01
N GLY A 35 -6.91 7.84 -6.60
CA GLY A 35 -8.10 7.30 -5.94
C GLY A 35 -9.15 6.74 -6.89
N GLY A 36 -8.98 6.94 -8.20
CA GLY A 36 -9.90 6.41 -9.21
C GLY A 36 -11.34 6.88 -8.98
N ASN A 37 -12.29 5.93 -8.96
CA ASN A 37 -13.73 6.20 -8.78
C ASN A 37 -14.16 6.34 -7.31
N PHE A 38 -13.26 6.66 -6.39
CA PHE A 38 -13.67 6.95 -5.02
C PHE A 38 -14.53 8.21 -5.00
N GLU A 39 -15.74 8.10 -4.45
CA GLU A 39 -16.59 9.26 -4.21
C GLU A 39 -16.05 10.02 -3.01
N TYR A 40 -15.43 11.15 -3.31
CA TYR A 40 -14.86 12.01 -2.31
C TYR A 40 -15.95 12.86 -1.61
N PRO A 41 -15.69 13.32 -0.38
CA PRO A 41 -16.60 14.22 0.32
C PRO A 41 -16.91 15.47 -0.51
N PRO A 42 -18.15 15.99 -0.48
CA PRO A 42 -18.54 17.12 -1.30
C PRO A 42 -18.02 18.48 -0.79
N ASP A 43 -17.50 18.56 0.44
CA ASP A 43 -17.10 19.82 1.07
C ASP A 43 -15.62 20.15 0.84
N GLU A 44 -15.33 21.39 0.42
CA GLU A 44 -13.98 21.86 0.08
C GLU A 44 -13.02 21.88 1.28
N ASP A 45 -13.53 22.09 2.49
CA ASP A 45 -12.71 22.14 3.70
C ASP A 45 -12.11 20.75 4.03
N SER A 46 -12.90 19.66 3.93
CA SER A 46 -12.39 18.29 4.10
C SER A 46 -11.33 17.91 3.07
N TRP A 47 -11.36 18.49 1.86
CA TRP A 47 -10.33 18.27 0.85
C TRP A 47 -9.00 18.92 1.21
N SER A 48 -9.05 20.14 1.75
CA SER A 48 -7.84 20.85 2.17
C SER A 48 -7.08 20.08 3.24
N ASP A 49 -7.81 19.58 4.25
CA ASP A 49 -7.20 18.79 5.33
C ASP A 49 -6.62 17.46 4.83
N MET A 50 -7.35 16.75 3.96
CA MET A 50 -6.88 15.47 3.40
C MET A 50 -5.60 15.64 2.55
N VAL A 51 -5.49 16.73 1.80
CA VAL A 51 -4.30 17.04 0.99
C VAL A 51 -3.08 17.31 1.87
N LEU A 52 -3.26 18.02 2.99
CA LEU A 52 -2.19 18.26 3.96
C LEU A 52 -1.75 16.96 4.64
N THR A 53 -2.69 16.13 5.08
CA THR A 53 -2.37 14.81 5.65
C THR A 53 -1.62 13.93 4.65
N PHE A 54 -2.11 13.84 3.41
CA PHE A 54 -1.47 13.05 2.36
C PHE A 54 -0.03 13.51 2.08
N ARG A 55 0.22 14.83 2.07
CA ARG A 55 1.57 15.37 1.89
C ARG A 55 2.52 14.87 2.96
N GLU A 56 2.09 14.92 4.22
CA GLU A 56 2.95 14.53 5.34
C GLU A 56 3.13 13.00 5.41
N ASP A 57 2.11 12.22 5.06
CA ASP A 57 2.26 10.76 4.90
C ASP A 57 3.31 10.40 3.84
N VAL A 58 3.29 11.09 2.69
CA VAL A 58 4.31 10.91 1.65
C VAL A 58 5.70 11.33 2.16
N ARG A 59 5.81 12.44 2.90
CA ARG A 59 7.08 12.90 3.49
C ARG A 59 7.68 11.85 4.43
N ILE A 60 6.84 11.21 5.25
CA ILE A 60 7.27 10.10 6.12
C ILE A 60 7.82 8.96 5.28
N LEU A 61 7.10 8.54 4.22
CA LEU A 61 7.56 7.47 3.33
C LEU A 61 8.87 7.82 2.61
N GLN A 62 9.08 9.08 2.24
CA GLN A 62 10.32 9.56 1.60
C GLN A 62 11.53 9.54 2.53
N THR A 63 11.32 9.86 3.80
CA THR A 63 12.38 9.96 4.81
C THR A 63 12.68 8.62 5.49
N SER A 64 11.76 7.66 5.40
CA SER A 64 11.95 6.31 5.94
C SER A 64 13.07 5.56 5.20
N SER A 65 13.99 4.92 5.92
CA SER A 65 14.97 3.98 5.34
C SER A 65 14.61 2.55 5.71
N PHE A 66 14.47 1.70 4.69
CA PHE A 66 14.39 0.25 4.86
C PHE A 66 15.75 -0.34 4.50
N GLU A 67 16.68 -0.26 5.46
CA GLU A 67 17.99 -0.89 5.30
C GLU A 67 17.81 -2.41 5.26
N LYS A 68 18.44 -3.09 4.29
CA LYS A 68 18.60 -4.54 4.37
C LYS A 68 19.51 -4.79 5.56
N THR A 69 18.97 -5.37 6.63
CA THR A 69 19.76 -5.78 7.79
C THR A 69 20.68 -6.94 7.38
N ASP A 70 21.79 -7.14 8.10
CA ASP A 70 22.71 -8.28 7.85
C ASP A 70 22.02 -9.66 8.06
N MET A 71 20.83 -9.66 8.68
CA MET A 71 19.95 -10.83 8.79
C MET A 71 19.21 -11.03 7.47
N ASN A 72 19.53 -12.12 6.75
CA ASN A 72 18.94 -12.43 5.44
C ASN A 72 17.40 -12.53 5.41
N THR A 73 16.73 -12.71 6.55
CA THR A 73 15.25 -12.76 6.68
C THR A 73 14.80 -12.19 8.04
N PRO A 74 14.25 -10.96 8.10
CA PRO A 74 13.89 -10.30 9.36
C PRO A 74 12.68 -10.89 10.10
N PHE A 75 11.78 -11.59 9.40
CA PHE A 75 10.58 -12.18 9.98
C PHE A 75 10.61 -13.71 9.94
N SER A 76 9.86 -14.34 10.85
CA SER A 76 9.64 -15.79 10.88
C SER A 76 8.18 -16.19 10.73
N CYS A 77 7.27 -15.21 10.55
CA CYS A 77 5.85 -15.44 10.38
C CYS A 77 5.46 -15.42 8.90
N ASP A 78 4.34 -16.04 8.57
CA ASP A 78 3.81 -15.99 7.20
C ASP A 78 3.46 -14.55 6.80
N ILE A 79 3.66 -14.23 5.52
CA ILE A 79 3.32 -12.92 4.94
C ILE A 79 2.31 -13.10 3.82
N THR A 80 1.15 -12.47 3.96
CA THR A 80 0.18 -12.35 2.87
C THR A 80 0.12 -10.90 2.38
N TYR A 81 0.21 -10.70 1.08
CA TYR A 81 0.10 -9.38 0.46
C TYR A 81 -0.97 -9.38 -0.64
N PHE A 82 -1.64 -8.23 -0.78
CA PHE A 82 -2.80 -8.04 -1.64
C PHE A 82 -2.57 -6.88 -2.59
N SER A 83 -3.07 -6.99 -3.81
CA SER A 83 -3.03 -5.88 -4.76
C SER A 83 -4.30 -5.78 -5.59
N GLY A 84 -4.55 -4.60 -6.15
CA GLY A 84 -5.53 -4.42 -7.20
C GLY A 84 -5.05 -5.05 -8.52
N SER A 85 -5.97 -5.67 -9.27
CA SER A 85 -5.72 -6.22 -10.62
C SER A 85 -5.28 -5.18 -11.64
N ASP A 86 -5.64 -3.91 -11.43
CA ASP A 86 -5.30 -2.83 -12.36
C ASP A 86 -3.97 -2.15 -11.97
N ASP A 87 -3.42 -2.46 -10.79
CA ASP A 87 -2.09 -2.02 -10.38
C ASP A 87 -1.04 -2.87 -11.11
N LYS A 88 -0.07 -2.23 -11.78
CA LYS A 88 0.79 -2.92 -12.78
C LYS A 88 2.16 -3.36 -12.28
N ILE A 89 2.52 -3.05 -11.03
CA ILE A 89 3.87 -3.28 -10.51
C ILE A 89 3.79 -4.00 -9.17
N PHE A 90 4.37 -5.19 -9.08
CA PHE A 90 4.47 -5.98 -7.86
C PHE A 90 5.92 -6.43 -7.66
N ASP A 91 6.44 -6.31 -6.44
CA ASP A 91 7.74 -6.91 -6.09
C ASP A 91 7.50 -8.11 -5.19
N THR A 92 7.08 -9.21 -5.80
CA THR A 92 6.80 -10.48 -5.11
C THR A 92 8.05 -11.07 -4.46
N LYS A 93 9.21 -10.88 -5.10
CA LYS A 93 10.50 -11.38 -4.59
C LYS A 93 10.90 -10.64 -3.32
N GLY A 94 10.70 -9.33 -3.27
CA GLY A 94 11.01 -8.54 -2.08
C GLY A 94 10.24 -9.02 -0.84
N TRP A 95 8.98 -9.45 -0.97
CA TRP A 95 8.22 -9.99 0.17
C TRP A 95 8.73 -11.35 0.64
N GLN A 96 9.18 -12.20 -0.28
CA GLN A 96 9.77 -13.50 0.04
C GLN A 96 11.09 -13.39 0.78
N GLU A 97 11.92 -12.39 0.43
CA GLU A 97 13.19 -12.14 1.13
C GLU A 97 12.99 -11.63 2.58
N LEU A 98 11.77 -11.21 2.95
CA LEU A 98 11.52 -10.64 4.28
C LEU A 98 11.18 -11.67 5.35
N THR A 99 10.82 -12.90 4.98
CA THR A 99 10.39 -13.90 5.96
C THR A 99 10.97 -15.28 5.69
N SER A 100 11.16 -16.06 6.75
CA SER A 100 11.38 -17.51 6.67
C SER A 100 10.08 -18.33 6.70
N GLY A 101 8.93 -17.68 6.88
CA GLY A 101 7.60 -18.31 6.80
C GLY A 101 7.06 -18.38 5.37
N ASP A 102 5.83 -18.84 5.21
CA ASP A 102 5.18 -18.94 3.90
C ASP A 102 4.75 -17.56 3.40
N THR A 103 4.76 -17.39 2.07
CA THR A 103 4.24 -16.19 1.43
C THR A 103 3.05 -16.49 0.53
N SER A 104 2.02 -15.64 0.58
CA SER A 104 0.83 -15.74 -0.27
C SER A 104 0.52 -14.40 -0.94
N PHE A 105 0.10 -14.46 -2.20
CA PHE A 105 -0.29 -13.29 -2.99
C PHE A 105 -1.72 -13.42 -3.50
N TYR A 106 -2.50 -12.35 -3.36
CA TYR A 106 -3.85 -12.27 -3.90
C TYR A 106 -4.03 -10.99 -4.71
N GLU A 107 -4.47 -11.16 -5.95
CA GLU A 107 -4.90 -10.06 -6.81
C GLU A 107 -6.43 -9.91 -6.71
N LEU A 108 -6.89 -8.72 -6.33
CA LEU A 108 -8.29 -8.40 -6.14
C LEU A 108 -8.79 -7.44 -7.22
N PRO A 109 -10.04 -7.57 -7.70
CA PRO A 109 -10.54 -6.71 -8.77
C PRO A 109 -10.49 -5.22 -8.44
N GLY A 110 -9.83 -4.42 -9.28
CA GLY A 110 -9.77 -2.95 -9.18
C GLY A 110 -8.35 -2.40 -9.20
N GLY A 111 -8.23 -1.07 -9.20
CA GLY A 111 -6.94 -0.39 -9.08
C GLY A 111 -6.56 -0.12 -7.63
N HIS A 112 -5.79 0.94 -7.43
CA HIS A 112 -5.16 1.29 -6.17
C HIS A 112 -6.03 1.24 -4.91
N LEU A 113 -7.28 1.71 -5.01
CA LEU A 113 -8.25 1.70 -3.92
C LEU A 113 -9.18 0.47 -3.98
N TYR A 114 -8.68 -0.67 -4.46
CA TYR A 114 -9.42 -1.94 -4.51
C TYR A 114 -10.02 -2.31 -3.15
N LEU A 115 -9.36 -1.94 -2.05
CA LEU A 115 -9.78 -2.20 -0.68
C LEU A 115 -11.13 -1.57 -0.32
N LEU A 116 -11.54 -0.50 -1.02
CA LEU A 116 -12.80 0.20 -0.77
C LEU A 116 -14.02 -0.48 -1.43
N LYS A 117 -13.81 -1.50 -2.27
CA LYS A 117 -14.92 -2.27 -2.83
C LYS A 117 -15.49 -3.19 -1.75
N PRO A 118 -16.81 -3.17 -1.46
CA PRO A 118 -17.40 -4.00 -0.39
C PRO A 118 -17.11 -5.50 -0.54
N SER A 119 -17.00 -6.00 -1.77
CA SER A 119 -16.64 -7.39 -2.04
C SER A 119 -15.20 -7.71 -1.64
N ASN A 120 -14.27 -6.79 -1.89
CA ASN A 120 -12.86 -6.95 -1.55
C ASN A 120 -12.66 -6.78 -0.04
N GLU A 121 -13.32 -5.80 0.57
CA GLU A 121 -13.34 -5.63 2.03
C GLU A 121 -13.82 -6.91 2.73
N SER A 122 -14.97 -7.46 2.31
CA SER A 122 -15.51 -8.71 2.87
C SER A 122 -14.54 -9.89 2.71
N PHE A 123 -13.86 -9.98 1.56
CA PHE A 123 -12.85 -10.99 1.31
C PHE A 123 -11.63 -10.83 2.23
N LEU A 124 -11.09 -9.62 2.34
CA LEU A 124 -9.93 -9.29 3.18
C LEU A 124 -10.23 -9.61 4.65
N ILE A 125 -11.37 -9.15 5.17
CA ILE A 125 -11.79 -9.44 6.56
C ILE A 125 -11.85 -10.95 6.78
N LYS A 126 -12.55 -11.69 5.91
CA LYS A 126 -12.68 -13.14 6.04
C LYS A 126 -11.32 -13.85 5.98
N HIS A 127 -10.43 -13.42 5.09
CA HIS A 127 -9.10 -13.99 4.96
C HIS A 127 -8.26 -13.73 6.22
N ILE A 128 -8.19 -12.48 6.67
CA ILE A 128 -7.43 -12.08 7.87
C ILE A 128 -7.96 -12.83 9.10
N THR A 129 -9.27 -12.91 9.30
CA THR A 129 -9.87 -13.67 10.41
C THR A 129 -9.44 -15.13 10.39
N ARG A 130 -9.57 -15.80 9.25
CA ARG A 130 -9.18 -17.21 9.12
C ARG A 130 -7.67 -17.43 9.36
N THR A 131 -6.83 -16.52 8.87
CA THR A 131 -5.37 -16.63 9.07
C THR A 131 -5.01 -16.50 10.55
N ILE A 132 -5.62 -15.54 11.26
CA ILE A 132 -5.40 -15.36 12.71
C ILE A 132 -5.91 -16.57 13.50
N GLU A 133 -7.08 -17.11 13.16
CA GLU A 133 -7.66 -18.30 13.81
C GLU A 133 -6.77 -19.54 13.67
N ASN A 134 -6.11 -19.71 12.53
CA ASN A 134 -5.24 -20.86 12.25
C ASN A 134 -3.79 -20.67 12.72
N ALA A 135 -3.34 -19.44 12.99
CA ALA A 135 -1.95 -19.15 13.37
C ALA A 135 -1.52 -19.73 14.74
N ASN A 136 -2.47 -20.24 15.54
CA ASN A 136 -2.24 -20.82 16.87
C ASN A 136 -2.50 -22.34 16.94
N GLN A 137 -2.68 -22.99 15.80
CA GLN A 137 -2.83 -24.46 15.70
C GLN A 137 -1.50 -25.10 15.30
#